data_AF-A0A9J6EHI1-F1
#
_entry.id   AF-A0A9J6EHI1-F1
#
_cell.length_a   1.000
_cell.length_b   1.000
_cell.length_c   1.000
_cell.angle_alpha   90.00
_cell.angle_beta   90.00
_cell.angle_gamma   90.00
#
_symmetry.space_group_name_H-M   'P 1'
#
loop_
_entity.id
_entity.type
_entity.pdbx_description
1 polymer ?
#
loop_
_entity_poly.entity_id
_entity_poly.type
_entity_poly.pdbx_seq_one_letter_code
_entity_poly.pdbx_strand_id
1 'polypeptide(L)'
;MEIPFRWRAECNCSEEGMVACTRSALQDVACSCFPSYSGRWCESCASGFFRVGKRCAACPCNNATSTGECEAGTGSESVSCRSCLPGHRGPLCSACAAGYHWKGDHCEPISCLSFAMCAREPDNPGCRDCHLVQNSLPPVAQKSSGASSTRTHVSPALYGLLETLEHFVST
;
A
#
# COMPACT_ATOMS: atom_id res chain seq x y z
N MET A 1 55.78 -21.95 -37.53
CA MET A 1 54.46 -22.60 -37.54
C MET A 1 53.56 -21.70 -36.71
N GLU A 2 52.95 -20.72 -37.36
CA GLU A 2 52.20 -19.66 -36.68
C GLU A 2 50.87 -20.22 -36.19
N ILE A 3 50.69 -20.35 -34.87
CA ILE A 3 49.39 -20.71 -34.29
C ILE A 3 48.46 -19.50 -34.48
N PRO A 4 47.27 -19.64 -35.09
CA PRO A 4 46.41 -18.50 -35.36
C PRO A 4 46.00 -17.80 -34.06
N PHE A 5 46.25 -16.49 -33.96
CA PHE A 5 45.88 -15.61 -32.84
C PHE A 5 44.35 -15.43 -32.63
N ARG A 6 43.53 -16.34 -33.13
CA ARG A 6 42.08 -16.14 -33.35
C ARG A 6 41.15 -16.83 -32.34
N TRP A 7 41.67 -17.32 -31.21
CA TRP A 7 40.86 -17.62 -30.04
C TRP A 7 41.42 -16.93 -28.78
N ARG A 8 41.48 -15.59 -28.85
CA ARG A 8 41.25 -14.82 -27.63
C ARG A 8 39.83 -15.17 -27.17
N ALA A 9 39.68 -16.07 -26.21
CA ALA A 9 38.46 -16.21 -25.41
C ALA A 9 38.08 -14.80 -24.93
N GLU A 10 37.03 -14.25 -25.52
CA GLU A 10 36.63 -12.86 -25.34
C GLU A 10 35.87 -12.73 -24.02
N CYS A 11 36.10 -11.61 -23.33
CA CYS A 11 35.39 -11.28 -22.10
C CYS A 11 33.94 -10.89 -22.42
N ASN A 12 33.08 -11.89 -22.63
CA ASN A 12 31.65 -11.69 -22.87
C ASN A 12 30.87 -11.31 -21.59
N CYS A 13 31.54 -10.64 -20.65
CA CYS A 13 30.93 -10.12 -19.43
C CYS A 13 30.10 -8.87 -19.77
N SER A 14 29.00 -8.66 -19.06
CA SER A 14 28.18 -7.45 -19.12
C SER A 14 29.02 -6.23 -18.69
N GLU A 15 29.24 -5.29 -19.60
CA GLU A 15 29.97 -4.03 -19.37
C GLU A 15 29.43 -3.25 -18.17
N GLU A 16 28.11 -3.22 -18.00
CA GLU A 16 27.42 -2.56 -16.90
C GLU A 16 27.51 -3.34 -15.56
N GLY A 17 27.78 -4.65 -15.63
CA GLY A 17 27.67 -5.58 -14.51
C GLY A 17 28.99 -6.14 -13.98
N MET A 18 30.09 -6.01 -14.71
CA MET A 18 31.41 -6.50 -14.29
C MET A 18 32.25 -5.44 -13.57
N VAL A 19 32.98 -5.87 -12.55
CA VAL A 19 34.11 -5.15 -11.93
C VAL A 19 35.41 -5.51 -12.65
N ALA A 20 35.58 -6.79 -13.01
CA ALA A 20 36.76 -7.30 -13.69
C ALA A 20 36.43 -8.53 -14.53
N CYS A 21 37.20 -8.73 -15.59
CA CYS A 21 37.28 -9.99 -16.31
C CYS A 21 38.66 -10.60 -16.07
N THR A 22 38.70 -11.85 -15.61
CA THR A 22 39.94 -12.61 -15.39
C THR A 22 40.05 -13.74 -16.42
N ARG A 23 41.28 -14.03 -16.84
CA ARG A 23 41.59 -15.09 -17.80
C ARG A 23 42.62 -16.05 -17.22
N SER A 24 42.32 -17.36 -17.23
CA SER A 24 43.23 -18.40 -16.76
C SER A 24 44.32 -18.73 -17.79
N ALA A 25 45.40 -19.38 -17.34
CA ALA A 25 46.42 -19.94 -18.23
C ALA A 25 45.86 -21.05 -19.15
N LEU A 26 44.73 -21.66 -18.78
CA LEU A 26 43.99 -22.65 -19.58
C LEU A 26 42.97 -22.01 -20.56
N GLN A 27 42.99 -20.67 -20.67
CA GLN A 27 42.08 -19.86 -21.49
C GLN A 27 40.63 -19.74 -20.98
N ASP A 28 40.33 -20.21 -19.78
CA ASP A 28 39.03 -19.95 -19.14
C ASP A 28 38.85 -18.46 -18.88
N VAL A 29 37.60 -18.00 -18.95
CA VAL A 29 37.21 -16.61 -18.67
C VAL A 29 36.24 -16.62 -17.49
N ALA A 30 36.51 -15.79 -16.49
CA ALA A 30 35.65 -15.61 -15.33
C ALA A 30 35.42 -14.12 -15.04
N CYS A 31 34.15 -13.73 -14.94
CA CYS A 31 33.71 -12.38 -14.63
C CYS A 31 33.56 -12.21 -13.11
N SER A 32 34.10 -11.13 -12.55
CA SER A 32 33.80 -10.68 -11.20
C SER A 32 32.72 -9.61 -11.28
N CYS A 33 31.52 -9.90 -10.77
CA CYS A 33 30.36 -9.01 -10.90
C CYS A 33 30.29 -7.96 -9.79
N PHE A 34 29.63 -6.83 -10.07
CA PHE A 34 29.16 -5.92 -9.03
C PHE A 34 28.11 -6.64 -8.13
N PRO A 35 27.98 -6.29 -6.84
CA PRO A 35 27.04 -6.94 -5.93
C PRO A 35 25.56 -6.95 -6.36
N SER A 36 25.16 -6.02 -7.23
CA SER A 36 23.80 -5.93 -7.80
C SER A 36 23.56 -6.84 -9.01
N TYR A 37 24.58 -7.55 -9.50
CA TYR A 37 24.53 -8.42 -10.67
C TYR A 37 24.89 -9.87 -10.33
N SER A 38 24.38 -10.79 -11.14
CA SER A 38 24.56 -12.23 -10.99
C SER A 38 24.67 -12.92 -12.35
N GLY A 39 24.94 -14.23 -12.35
CA GLY A 39 25.19 -15.02 -13.56
C GLY A 39 26.67 -15.16 -13.89
N ARG A 40 27.00 -16.02 -14.87
CA ARG A 40 28.41 -16.30 -15.24
C ARG A 40 29.07 -15.08 -15.88
N TRP A 41 28.27 -14.26 -16.55
CA TRP A 41 28.67 -13.13 -17.36
C TRP A 41 28.17 -11.80 -16.78
N CYS A 42 27.68 -11.79 -15.54
CA CYS A 42 27.04 -10.62 -14.90
C CYS A 42 25.82 -10.11 -15.70
N GLU A 43 25.13 -11.03 -16.38
CA GLU A 43 24.01 -10.79 -17.28
C GLU A 43 22.66 -10.64 -16.56
N SER A 44 22.55 -11.17 -15.34
CA SER A 44 21.36 -11.13 -14.50
C SER A 44 21.50 -10.13 -13.36
N CYS A 45 20.40 -9.74 -12.74
CA CYS A 45 20.45 -8.99 -11.47
C CYS A 45 20.58 -9.95 -10.28
N ALA A 46 21.21 -9.50 -9.20
CA ALA A 46 21.25 -10.25 -7.95
C ALA A 46 19.88 -10.25 -7.25
N SER A 47 19.69 -11.16 -6.29
CA SER A 47 18.47 -11.18 -5.44
C SER A 47 18.29 -9.83 -4.73
N GLY A 48 17.07 -9.27 -4.79
CA GLY A 48 16.79 -7.93 -4.26
C GLY A 48 17.16 -6.79 -5.23
N PHE A 49 17.57 -7.09 -6.46
CA PHE A 49 17.79 -6.13 -7.53
C PHE A 49 16.94 -6.49 -8.75
N PHE A 50 16.48 -5.47 -9.48
CA PHE A 50 15.66 -5.61 -10.69
C PHE A 50 16.28 -4.83 -11.85
N ARG A 51 15.90 -5.20 -13.08
CA ARG A 51 16.45 -4.61 -14.30
C ARG A 51 15.75 -3.28 -14.64
N VAL A 52 16.54 -2.22 -14.80
CA VAL A 52 16.11 -0.90 -15.30
C VAL A 52 16.95 -0.60 -16.53
N GLY A 53 16.36 -0.79 -17.71
CA GLY A 53 17.09 -0.79 -18.98
C GLY A 53 18.26 -1.78 -18.96
N LYS A 54 19.49 -1.27 -19.12
CA LYS A 54 20.71 -2.09 -19.10
C LYS A 54 21.23 -2.40 -17.69
N ARG A 55 20.81 -1.66 -16.65
CA ARG A 55 21.41 -1.71 -15.30
C ARG A 55 20.53 -2.45 -14.29
N CYS A 56 21.15 -2.90 -13.19
CA CYS A 56 20.44 -3.50 -12.06
C CYS A 56 20.31 -2.49 -10.92
N ALA A 57 19.08 -2.17 -10.53
CA ALA A 57 18.72 -1.24 -9.46
C ALA A 57 18.18 -1.99 -8.24
N ALA A 58 18.39 -1.46 -7.03
CA ALA A 58 17.88 -2.07 -5.81
C ALA A 58 16.34 -2.03 -5.78
N CYS A 59 15.73 -3.08 -5.23
CA CYS A 59 14.28 -3.19 -5.08
C CYS A 59 13.72 -1.96 -4.32
N PRO A 60 12.73 -1.23 -4.86
CA PRO A 60 12.14 -0.07 -4.19
C PRO A 60 11.17 -0.46 -3.05
N CYS A 61 10.86 -1.74 -2.92
CA CYS A 61 9.98 -2.29 -1.90
C CYS A 61 10.68 -2.39 -0.55
N ASN A 62 9.96 -2.08 0.53
CA ASN A 62 10.50 -2.12 1.88
C ASN A 62 9.59 -2.92 2.82
N ASN A 63 10.16 -3.39 3.92
CA ASN A 63 9.46 -4.19 4.93
C ASN A 63 8.48 -3.39 5.80
N ALA A 64 8.38 -2.06 5.60
CA ALA A 64 7.41 -1.21 6.30
C ALA A 64 6.06 -1.13 5.58
N THR A 65 6.03 -1.45 4.28
CA THR A 65 4.83 -1.33 3.41
C THR A 65 4.49 -2.61 2.64
N SER A 66 5.44 -3.54 2.54
CA SER A 66 5.37 -4.76 1.74
C SER A 66 6.21 -5.88 2.37
N THR A 67 6.31 -7.02 1.71
CA THR A 67 7.26 -8.09 2.05
C THR A 67 8.72 -7.76 1.72
N GLY A 68 9.02 -6.60 1.13
CA GLY A 68 10.37 -6.22 0.66
C GLY A 68 10.82 -6.91 -0.63
N GLU A 69 10.12 -7.96 -1.06
CA GLU A 69 10.33 -8.63 -2.34
C GLU A 69 9.63 -7.89 -3.49
N CYS A 70 10.30 -7.79 -4.63
CA CYS A 70 9.71 -7.31 -5.88
C CYS A 70 9.90 -8.29 -7.03
N GLU A 71 8.97 -8.19 -7.97
CA GLU A 71 8.91 -8.96 -9.21
C GLU A 71 8.90 -7.96 -10.39
N ALA A 72 9.43 -8.39 -11.55
CA ALA A 72 9.30 -7.62 -12.77
C ALA A 72 7.84 -7.62 -13.21
N GLY A 73 7.27 -6.43 -13.43
CA GLY A 73 5.88 -6.27 -13.85
C GLY A 73 5.65 -6.65 -15.31
N THR A 74 4.43 -6.43 -15.80
CA THR A 74 4.02 -6.68 -17.19
C THR A 74 4.62 -5.64 -18.14
N GLY A 75 5.94 -5.76 -18.38
CA GLY A 75 6.77 -4.85 -19.14
C GLY A 75 8.15 -4.76 -18.49
N SER A 76 9.22 -4.93 -19.27
CA SER A 76 10.60 -5.15 -18.82
C SER A 76 11.27 -4.02 -18.03
N GLU A 77 10.55 -2.92 -17.80
CA GLU A 77 11.00 -1.73 -17.05
C GLU A 77 10.06 -1.38 -15.88
N SER A 78 8.97 -2.15 -15.71
CA SER A 78 8.06 -2.01 -14.57
C SER A 78 8.47 -2.95 -13.44
N VAL A 79 8.33 -2.51 -12.20
CA VAL A 79 8.59 -3.31 -11.00
C VAL A 79 7.42 -3.18 -10.04
N SER A 80 7.01 -4.30 -9.45
CA SER A 80 5.95 -4.36 -8.46
C SER A 80 6.43 -5.12 -7.23
N CYS A 81 6.04 -4.68 -6.04
CA CYS A 81 6.20 -5.45 -4.82
C CYS A 81 5.30 -6.67 -4.87
N ARG A 82 5.81 -7.80 -4.41
CA ARG A 82 5.16 -9.10 -4.48
C ARG A 82 3.87 -9.17 -3.65
N SER A 83 3.89 -8.53 -2.47
CA SER A 83 2.73 -8.46 -1.57
C SER A 83 2.82 -7.22 -0.70
N CYS A 84 1.74 -6.44 -0.67
CA CYS A 84 1.60 -5.31 0.25
C CYS A 84 1.19 -5.77 1.65
N LEU A 85 1.60 -5.02 2.66
CA LEU A 85 1.09 -5.19 4.03
C LEU A 85 -0.36 -4.70 4.13
N PRO A 86 -1.12 -5.09 5.17
CA PRO A 86 -2.49 -4.63 5.39
C PRO A 86 -2.57 -3.09 5.34
N GLY A 87 -3.57 -2.56 4.63
CA GLY A 87 -3.75 -1.12 4.45
C GLY A 87 -2.90 -0.47 3.37
N HIS A 88 -1.95 -1.18 2.75
CA HIS A 88 -1.12 -0.69 1.64
C HIS A 88 -1.62 -1.23 0.28
N ARG A 89 -1.42 -0.45 -0.80
CA ARG A 89 -1.79 -0.81 -2.18
C ARG A 89 -0.92 -0.14 -3.24
N GLY A 90 -1.16 -0.52 -4.49
CA GLY A 90 -0.44 -0.04 -5.67
C GLY A 90 0.80 -0.89 -5.96
N PRO A 91 1.46 -0.71 -7.13
CA PRO A 91 2.57 -1.57 -7.53
C PRO A 91 3.74 -1.50 -6.53
N LEU A 92 3.98 -0.36 -5.89
CA LEU A 92 5.07 -0.19 -4.92
C LEU A 92 4.59 -0.20 -3.45
N CYS A 93 3.34 -0.57 -3.19
CA CYS A 93 2.72 -0.52 -1.84
C CYS A 93 2.78 0.86 -1.12
N SER A 94 3.12 1.92 -1.85
CA SER A 94 3.37 3.27 -1.34
C SER A 94 2.11 4.14 -1.19
N ALA A 95 0.93 3.59 -1.44
CA ALA A 95 -0.35 4.27 -1.27
C ALA A 95 -1.24 3.51 -0.27
N CYS A 96 -2.03 4.22 0.52
CA CYS A 96 -2.99 3.57 1.40
C CYS A 96 -4.22 3.06 0.63
N ALA A 97 -4.73 1.91 1.08
CA ALA A 97 -5.98 1.32 0.66
C ALA A 97 -7.17 2.17 1.13
N ALA A 98 -8.36 1.91 0.56
CA ALA A 98 -9.61 2.42 1.11
C ALA A 98 -9.74 2.00 2.59
N GLY A 99 -10.20 2.91 3.45
CA GLY A 99 -10.26 2.69 4.90
C GLY A 99 -8.98 3.05 5.67
N TYR A 100 -7.90 3.46 5.00
CA TYR A 100 -6.61 3.76 5.65
C TYR A 100 -6.07 5.15 5.28
N HIS A 101 -5.31 5.75 6.18
CA HIS A 101 -4.59 7.01 5.94
C HIS A 101 -3.11 6.89 6.31
N TRP A 102 -2.27 7.67 5.63
CA TRP A 102 -0.84 7.68 5.91
C TRP A 102 -0.55 8.42 7.22
N LYS A 103 0.31 7.85 8.06
CA LYS A 103 0.73 8.46 9.32
C LYS A 103 2.14 8.01 9.69
N GLY A 104 3.08 8.95 9.71
CA GLY A 104 4.50 8.64 9.85
C GLY A 104 5.01 7.90 8.61
N ASP A 105 5.23 6.59 8.74
CA ASP A 105 5.86 5.70 7.78
C ASP A 105 4.96 4.56 7.25
N HIS A 106 3.73 4.42 7.77
CA HIS A 106 2.80 3.36 7.41
C HIS A 106 1.35 3.86 7.28
N CYS A 107 0.47 2.98 6.80
CA CYS A 107 -0.97 3.22 6.69
C CYS A 107 -1.69 2.76 7.96
N GLU A 108 -2.28 3.69 8.72
CA GLU A 108 -3.17 3.36 9.84
C GLU A 108 -4.64 3.32 9.38
N PRO A 109 -5.48 2.45 9.97
CA PRO A 109 -6.91 2.43 9.68
C PRO A 109 -7.58 3.72 10.16
N ILE A 110 -8.48 4.26 9.34
CA ILE A 110 -9.26 5.46 9.67
C ILE A 110 -10.23 5.12 10.80
N SER A 111 -10.02 5.72 11.98
CA SER A 111 -10.98 5.61 13.08
C SER A 111 -12.23 6.44 12.76
N CYS A 112 -13.31 5.75 12.41
CA CYS A 112 -14.61 6.33 12.05
C CYS A 112 -15.21 7.23 13.16
N LEU A 113 -14.77 7.05 14.42
CA LEU A 113 -15.15 7.86 15.58
C LEU A 113 -14.36 9.17 15.71
N SER A 114 -13.12 9.24 15.22
CA SER A 114 -12.28 10.44 15.33
C SER A 114 -12.24 11.29 14.05
N PHE A 115 -12.54 10.69 12.89
CA PHE A 115 -12.61 11.41 11.63
C PHE A 115 -14.00 12.01 11.38
N ALA A 116 -14.15 13.31 11.69
CA ALA A 116 -15.30 14.14 11.31
C ALA A 116 -15.54 14.26 9.78
N MET A 117 -14.70 13.59 8.97
CA MET A 117 -14.93 13.37 7.54
C MET A 117 -15.99 12.28 7.31
N CYS A 118 -15.87 11.09 7.90
CA CYS A 118 -16.86 10.01 7.73
C CYS A 118 -18.22 10.35 8.36
N ALA A 119 -18.27 11.27 9.33
CA ALA A 119 -19.51 11.82 9.87
C ALA A 119 -20.22 12.82 8.92
N ARG A 120 -19.53 13.33 7.89
CA ARG A 120 -20.05 14.32 6.92
C ARG A 120 -20.18 13.78 5.50
N GLU A 121 -19.34 12.83 5.12
CA GLU A 121 -19.33 12.18 3.80
C GLU A 121 -19.19 10.65 3.98
N PRO A 122 -20.29 9.95 4.37
CA PRO A 122 -20.24 8.51 4.68
C PRO A 122 -19.90 7.66 3.45
N ASP A 123 -20.32 8.09 2.26
CA ASP A 123 -20.13 7.40 0.99
C ASP A 123 -18.72 7.56 0.40
N ASN A 124 -17.84 8.33 1.05
CA ASN A 124 -16.45 8.47 0.64
C ASN A 124 -15.80 7.06 0.57
N PRO A 125 -15.02 6.71 -0.47
CA PRO A 125 -14.36 5.42 -0.56
C PRO A 125 -13.52 5.06 0.68
N GLY A 126 -12.98 6.06 1.38
CA GLY A 126 -12.26 5.87 2.65
C GLY A 126 -13.12 5.53 3.86
N CYS A 127 -14.44 5.66 3.77
CA CYS A 127 -15.41 5.43 4.85
C CYS A 127 -16.40 4.28 4.54
N ARG A 128 -16.35 3.68 3.34
CA ARG A 128 -17.42 2.78 2.85
C ARG A 128 -17.58 1.47 3.63
N ASP A 129 -16.54 1.06 4.37
CA ASP A 129 -16.55 -0.09 5.27
C ASP A 129 -16.61 0.31 6.77
N CYS A 130 -16.82 1.61 7.07
CA CYS A 130 -17.06 2.08 8.44
C CYS A 130 -18.45 1.64 8.92
N HIS A 131 -18.51 0.55 9.70
CA HIS A 131 -19.59 0.42 10.69
C HIS A 131 -19.43 1.54 11.74
N LEU A 132 -20.11 2.67 11.51
CA LEU A 132 -20.41 3.63 12.56
C LEU A 132 -21.13 2.89 13.68
N VAL A 133 -20.42 2.64 14.78
CA VAL A 133 -21.02 2.12 16.02
C VAL A 133 -21.91 3.24 16.58
N GLN A 134 -23.16 3.28 16.12
CA GLN A 134 -24.18 4.17 16.65
C GLN A 134 -24.48 3.79 18.11
N ASN A 135 -23.73 4.39 19.03
CA ASN A 135 -23.97 4.48 20.48
C ASN A 135 -24.74 3.29 21.11
N SER A 136 -24.28 2.08 20.80
CA SER A 136 -24.77 0.82 21.38
C SER A 136 -23.68 0.15 22.23
N LEU A 137 -22.85 1.00 22.87
CA LEU A 137 -22.24 0.63 24.14
C LEU A 137 -23.38 0.33 25.13
N PRO A 138 -23.47 -0.89 25.72
CA PRO A 138 -24.40 -1.12 26.81
C PRO A 138 -24.08 -0.15 27.95
N PRO A 139 -25.09 0.31 28.72
CA PRO A 139 -24.87 1.31 29.77
C PRO A 139 -23.93 0.75 30.84
N VAL A 140 -22.66 1.17 30.78
CA VAL A 140 -21.69 0.92 31.85
C VAL A 140 -22.18 1.66 33.08
N ALA A 141 -22.44 0.92 34.16
CA ALA A 141 -22.97 1.48 35.39
C ALA A 141 -21.98 2.48 36.03
N GLN A 142 -22.22 3.78 35.82
CA GLN A 142 -21.46 4.83 36.50
C GLN A 142 -21.94 4.97 37.94
N LYS A 143 -21.07 4.61 38.89
CA LYS A 143 -21.32 4.71 40.33
C LYS A 143 -20.68 5.98 40.90
N SER A 144 -21.46 7.07 40.99
CA SER A 144 -21.24 8.19 41.93
C SER A 144 -22.45 9.12 41.89
N SER A 145 -23.20 9.19 42.99
CA SER A 145 -23.18 10.33 43.93
C SER A 145 -24.11 11.46 43.50
N GLY A 146 -25.20 11.65 44.25
CA GLY A 146 -26.34 12.44 43.81
C GLY A 146 -26.12 13.96 43.85
N ALA A 147 -26.62 14.63 42.81
CA ALA A 147 -27.11 16.01 42.87
C ALA A 147 -28.33 16.11 41.94
N SER A 148 -29.42 16.72 42.44
CA SER A 148 -30.68 16.84 41.72
C SER A 148 -30.60 17.91 40.63
N SER A 149 -31.12 17.63 39.44
CA SER A 149 -31.68 18.67 38.57
C SER A 149 -32.73 18.08 37.62
N THR A 150 -34.00 18.35 37.93
CA THR A 150 -35.14 18.01 37.08
C THR A 150 -35.13 18.82 35.78
N ARG A 151 -35.39 18.15 34.64
CA ARG A 151 -36.01 18.83 33.49
C ARG A 151 -36.87 17.87 32.66
N THR A 152 -38.12 18.31 32.50
CA THR A 152 -39.28 17.64 31.93
C THR A 152 -39.06 17.02 30.54
N HIS A 153 -39.45 15.75 30.36
CA HIS A 153 -39.68 15.16 29.04
C HIS A 153 -41.04 15.64 28.50
N VAL A 154 -41.08 16.15 27.26
CA VAL A 154 -42.31 16.32 26.49
C VAL A 154 -42.26 15.31 25.34
N SER A 155 -43.16 14.33 25.38
CA SER A 155 -43.33 13.35 24.29
C SER A 155 -44.55 13.74 23.44
N PRO A 156 -44.41 13.90 22.11
CA PRO A 156 -45.56 13.97 21.22
C PRO A 156 -45.96 12.56 20.76
N ALA A 157 -47.13 12.09 21.16
CA ALA A 157 -47.71 10.85 20.65
C ALA A 157 -49.23 10.99 20.42
N LEU A 158 -49.60 11.00 19.14
CA LEU A 158 -50.86 10.58 18.54
C LEU A 158 -52.18 10.74 19.33
N TYR A 159 -52.96 11.74 18.91
CA TYR A 159 -54.36 11.55 18.46
C TYR A 159 -54.54 12.50 17.25
N GLY A 160 -55.38 12.25 16.24
CA GLY A 160 -56.41 11.22 16.07
C GLY A 160 -57.47 11.82 15.12
N LEU A 161 -57.79 11.09 14.04
CA LEU A 161 -58.67 11.45 12.92
C LEU A 161 -60.05 12.08 13.27
N LEU A 162 -60.60 12.82 12.29
CA LEU A 162 -62.02 13.20 12.07
C LEU A 162 -62.62 14.20 13.10
N GLU A 163 -63.38 15.24 12.76
CA GLU A 163 -63.88 15.77 11.47
C GLU A 163 -63.63 17.30 11.43
N THR A 164 -64.27 18.23 10.68
CA THR A 164 -65.53 18.29 9.90
C THR A 164 -65.35 19.31 8.74
N LEU A 165 -66.41 19.59 7.96
CA LEU A 165 -66.52 20.82 7.15
C LEU A 165 -66.76 22.06 8.02
N GLU A 166 -66.38 23.25 7.53
CA GLU A 166 -67.23 24.47 7.47
C GLU A 166 -66.54 25.61 6.67
N HIS A 167 -67.33 26.28 5.82
CA HIS A 167 -67.21 27.66 5.29
C HIS A 167 -66.01 28.19 4.46
N PHE A 168 -66.24 28.15 3.14
CA PHE A 168 -66.13 29.29 2.19
C PHE A 168 -66.15 30.71 2.81
N VAL A 169 -65.29 31.63 2.30
CA VAL A 169 -65.61 32.98 1.74
C VAL A 169 -64.36 33.92 1.75
N SER A 170 -64.17 34.68 0.65
CA SER A 170 -63.40 35.93 0.42
C SER A 170 -62.16 36.27 1.27
N THR A 171 -61.04 36.69 0.67
CA THR A 171 -60.94 37.81 -0.30
C THR A 171 -59.93 37.60 -1.42
#